data_AF-A0A6I8VZW9-F1
#
_entry.id   AF-A0A6I8VZW9-F1
#
_cell.length_a   1.000
_cell.length_b   1.000
_cell.length_c   1.000
_cell.angle_alpha   90.00
_cell.angle_beta   90.00
_cell.angle_gamma   90.00
#
_symmetry.space_group_name_H-M   'P 1'
#
loop_
_entity.id
_entity.type
_entity.pdbx_description
1 polymer ?
#
loop_
_entity_poly.entity_id
_entity_poly.type
_entity_poly.pdbx_seq_one_letter_code
_entity_poly.pdbx_strand_id
1 'polypeptide(L)'
;MNKMGVPTESTFLDVQLPKTLLESPSTSTFLPDEEAAFCPLLSSRMLGPIAHPLSPNHMDTDGITSNCQISLDCKAESSSTDSSSGIAIDVQESATTNLFHNGSYQHLQNNNINKEEDTHFIGKKSKDAPSFVSWNWPLIRKCTFFIFVSTILAMCSIVVAKISTMPKSCNPKTTWYRGGVFYEMGFQDSEYEGISDIGGIINRLDYLSSLGVAAVRLNSIFLPGNIDNVTSVLHIDPAIGNVSQLKVLADTLQSRNIALLLDIPLHNTFVNIHSNQEIVYNQITKTLTSCLDNGVNGFYLKGLDLFSNDLMLLKFLAIWKRIVGENRVLIINEKVLKGKPSSFLTAIQQHVDLVDVCLDLEGGTKKITNRIENILANMPPAEDSTWIHWSIVDSKLKHHNDRDSFNSDKIMAGTIMQLMLPGTPNIKYEDDMNGKQYSVHKLSDRSKIVSNMISLRKRSPSIYKSVICKPNSNIQNTLIRYTNDDTLIIVRNYPRRNSFASVTNLGSYKITMDLTSTFYSGTRMLTNETDKIFFKNFEIDPFDTIVVKLDK
;
A
#
# COMPACT_ATOMS: atom_id res chain seq x y z
N MET A 1 -73.87 -2.75 40.43
CA MET A 1 -74.50 -1.92 39.38
C MET A 1 -73.51 -0.87 38.94
N ASN A 2 -73.05 -0.97 37.68
CA ASN A 2 -72.59 0.10 36.77
C ASN A 2 -71.43 1.02 37.22
N LYS A 3 -70.32 1.23 36.50
CA LYS A 3 -69.89 0.96 35.11
C LYS A 3 -68.36 1.15 35.02
N MET A 4 -67.76 0.48 34.03
CA MET A 4 -66.47 0.65 33.32
C MET A 4 -65.75 2.00 33.48
N GLY A 5 -64.42 2.14 33.39
CA GLY A 5 -63.33 1.27 32.94
C GLY A 5 -62.01 2.06 32.98
N VAL A 6 -60.88 1.36 33.06
CA VAL A 6 -59.51 1.92 33.03
C VAL A 6 -59.15 2.29 31.58
N PRO A 7 -58.29 3.30 31.37
CA PRO A 7 -57.12 3.01 30.54
C PRO A 7 -55.80 3.55 31.11
N THR A 8 -54.78 2.74 30.85
CA THR A 8 -53.35 2.91 31.04
C THR A 8 -52.78 4.01 30.14
N GLU A 9 -51.96 4.91 30.69
CA GLU A 9 -50.85 5.49 29.93
C GLU A 9 -49.72 5.93 30.87
N SER A 10 -48.50 5.52 30.50
CA SER A 10 -47.25 5.78 31.19
C SER A 10 -46.66 7.10 30.71
N THR A 11 -46.71 8.11 31.57
CA THR A 11 -46.10 9.42 31.32
C THR A 11 -45.38 9.92 32.57
N PHE A 12 -44.14 10.37 32.34
CA PHE A 12 -43.42 11.38 33.13
C PHE A 12 -43.12 11.07 34.61
N LEU A 13 -41.92 10.53 34.84
CA LEU A 13 -41.12 10.90 36.01
C LEU A 13 -39.68 11.17 35.56
N ASP A 14 -39.42 12.46 35.30
CA ASP A 14 -38.09 13.07 35.35
C ASP A 14 -37.56 12.99 36.79
N VAL A 15 -36.45 12.27 37.00
CA VAL A 15 -35.54 12.54 38.11
C VAL A 15 -34.11 12.36 37.60
N GLN A 16 -33.37 13.47 37.55
CA GLN A 16 -31.95 13.55 37.25
C GLN A 16 -31.11 12.88 38.35
N LEU A 17 -30.18 12.00 37.97
CA LEU A 17 -29.05 11.57 38.80
C LEU A 17 -27.74 12.15 38.22
N PRO A 18 -26.82 12.68 39.05
CA PRO A 18 -25.60 13.32 38.56
C PRO A 18 -24.61 12.28 38.01
N LYS A 19 -24.28 12.39 36.71
CA LYS A 19 -23.21 11.64 36.04
C LYS A 19 -21.84 12.24 36.40
N THR A 20 -21.41 12.03 37.63
CA THR A 20 -20.00 12.18 38.01
C THR A 20 -19.60 10.92 38.75
N LEU A 21 -19.36 9.85 38.00
CA LEU A 21 -18.50 8.70 38.30
C LEU A 21 -18.79 7.60 37.27
N LEU A 22 -17.74 7.21 36.54
CA LEU A 22 -17.63 6.20 35.48
C LEU A 22 -17.56 6.78 34.05
N GLU A 23 -16.50 6.34 33.38
CA GLU A 23 -16.04 6.67 32.02
C GLU A 23 -15.20 7.96 31.87
N SER A 24 -13.93 7.83 32.25
CA SER A 24 -12.84 8.58 31.62
C SER A 24 -12.85 8.36 30.10
N PRO A 25 -12.72 9.40 29.25
CA PRO A 25 -12.50 9.19 27.83
C PRO A 25 -11.13 8.55 27.67
N SER A 26 -11.08 7.31 27.19
CA SER A 26 -9.85 6.73 26.67
C SER A 26 -9.47 7.52 25.42
N THR A 27 -8.72 8.59 25.59
CA THR A 27 -7.95 9.22 24.52
C THR A 27 -6.91 8.21 24.07
N SER A 28 -7.31 7.37 23.11
CA SER A 28 -6.42 6.48 22.38
C SER A 28 -5.32 7.32 21.75
N THR A 29 -4.12 7.20 22.30
CA THR A 29 -2.89 7.74 21.70
C THR A 29 -2.34 6.80 20.62
N PHE A 30 -3.15 5.83 20.15
CA PHE A 30 -2.73 4.89 19.14
C PHE A 30 -2.76 5.55 17.76
N LEU A 31 -1.60 5.54 17.12
CA LEU A 31 -1.44 5.74 15.68
C LEU A 31 -2.43 4.82 14.93
N PRO A 32 -2.94 5.22 13.75
CA PRO A 32 -3.84 4.37 12.98
C PRO A 32 -3.22 2.98 12.78
N ASP A 33 -4.01 1.91 12.98
CA ASP A 33 -3.62 0.48 13.00
C ASP A 33 -2.68 0.01 11.88
N GLU A 34 -2.55 0.75 10.78
CA GLU A 34 -1.64 0.43 9.67
C GLU A 34 -0.17 0.78 9.93
N GLU A 35 0.12 1.68 10.88
CA GLU A 35 1.48 2.11 11.22
C GLU A 35 2.17 1.18 12.23
N ALA A 36 1.45 0.22 12.80
CA ALA A 36 1.96 -0.74 13.79
C ALA A 36 2.65 -1.99 13.17
N ALA A 37 2.91 -2.02 11.87
CA ALA A 37 3.56 -3.15 11.22
C ALA A 37 5.06 -3.20 11.53
N PHE A 38 5.44 -3.95 12.58
CA PHE A 38 6.82 -4.17 13.01
C PHE A 38 7.69 -4.80 11.89
N CYS A 39 8.82 -4.14 11.58
CA CYS A 39 9.85 -4.65 10.68
C CYS A 39 10.85 -5.56 11.43
N PRO A 40 11.26 -6.74 10.91
CA PRO A 40 12.42 -7.45 11.42
C PRO A 40 13.69 -6.74 10.95
N LEU A 41 14.69 -6.70 11.83
CA LEU A 41 16.05 -6.26 11.53
C LEU A 41 16.64 -7.14 10.41
N LEU A 42 16.56 -6.69 9.16
CA LEU A 42 17.41 -7.23 8.10
C LEU A 42 18.79 -6.60 8.25
N SER A 43 19.60 -7.18 9.12
CA SER A 43 21.04 -7.02 9.11
C SER A 43 21.69 -8.35 9.48
N SER A 44 22.09 -9.08 8.46
CA SER A 44 23.24 -9.97 8.56
C SER A 44 24.05 -9.83 7.29
N ARG A 45 24.91 -8.80 7.27
CA ARG A 45 26.13 -8.86 6.48
C ARG A 45 26.93 -10.00 7.11
N MET A 46 26.80 -11.20 6.54
CA MET A 46 27.57 -12.38 6.94
C MET A 46 29.05 -12.04 6.77
N LEU A 47 29.71 -11.70 7.87
CA LEU A 47 31.15 -11.88 7.97
C LEU A 47 31.38 -13.40 7.83
N GLY A 48 32.24 -13.79 6.89
CA GLY A 48 32.62 -15.18 6.69
C GLY A 48 33.16 -15.83 7.98
N PRO A 49 33.21 -17.17 8.02
CA PRO A 49 33.62 -17.89 9.21
C PRO A 49 35.05 -17.52 9.59
N ILE A 50 35.22 -16.93 10.78
CA ILE A 50 36.51 -16.71 11.41
C ILE A 50 37.01 -18.09 11.86
N ALA A 51 38.06 -18.58 11.21
CA ALA A 51 38.74 -19.80 11.60
C ALA A 51 39.34 -19.63 13.00
N HIS A 52 38.98 -20.51 13.93
CA HIS A 52 39.58 -20.59 15.25
C HIS A 52 40.99 -21.21 15.11
N PRO A 53 42.04 -20.62 15.68
CA PRO A 53 43.35 -21.27 15.71
C PRO A 53 43.25 -22.42 16.72
N LEU A 54 43.80 -23.59 16.34
CA LEU A 54 43.71 -24.90 17.03
C LEU A 54 42.62 -25.84 16.49
N SER A 55 42.74 -26.20 15.22
CA SER A 55 42.34 -27.54 14.76
C SER A 55 43.37 -28.05 13.74
N PRO A 56 43.80 -29.32 13.84
CA PRO A 56 44.95 -29.83 13.10
C PRO A 56 44.59 -30.16 11.65
N ASN A 57 45.52 -29.82 10.75
CA ASN A 57 45.50 -30.20 9.35
C ASN A 57 45.60 -31.72 9.20
N HIS A 58 44.72 -32.32 8.41
CA HIS A 58 45.02 -33.56 7.69
C HIS A 58 44.54 -33.42 6.26
N MET A 59 45.48 -33.55 5.31
CA MET A 59 45.20 -33.74 3.89
C MET A 59 44.55 -35.11 3.70
N ASP A 60 43.60 -35.22 2.78
CA ASP A 60 43.68 -36.19 1.68
C ASP A 60 42.61 -35.95 0.60
N THR A 61 42.94 -36.48 -0.57
CA THR A 61 42.49 -36.28 -1.95
C THR A 61 41.18 -36.97 -2.34
N ASP A 62 40.56 -36.42 -3.40
CA ASP A 62 39.77 -37.05 -4.49
C ASP A 62 38.65 -38.07 -4.20
N GLY A 63 37.50 -37.90 -4.89
CA GLY A 63 36.59 -39.02 -5.13
C GLY A 63 35.13 -38.69 -5.41
N ILE A 64 34.75 -38.86 -6.67
CA ILE A 64 33.43 -38.75 -7.31
C ILE A 64 32.39 -39.77 -6.76
N THR A 65 31.09 -39.50 -7.02
CA THR A 65 29.88 -40.40 -6.98
C THR A 65 29.35 -40.82 -5.60
N SER A 66 28.06 -41.05 -5.34
CA SER A 66 26.78 -41.03 -6.08
C SER A 66 25.63 -41.21 -5.06
N ASN A 67 24.41 -40.86 -5.46
CA ASN A 67 23.09 -41.38 -5.02
C ASN A 67 22.91 -41.98 -3.61
N CYS A 68 21.95 -41.44 -2.84
CA CYS A 68 20.67 -42.16 -2.65
C CYS A 68 19.60 -41.32 -1.92
N GLN A 69 18.37 -41.74 -2.20
CA GLN A 69 17.07 -41.20 -1.82
C GLN A 69 16.84 -41.14 -0.29
N ILE A 70 16.09 -40.14 0.17
CA ILE A 70 15.34 -40.23 1.43
C ILE A 70 13.88 -39.86 1.17
N SER A 71 13.02 -40.82 1.53
CA SER A 71 11.57 -40.79 1.59
C SER A 71 11.05 -40.10 2.85
N LEU A 72 10.00 -39.30 2.66
CA LEU A 72 8.77 -39.12 3.45
C LEU A 72 8.77 -38.83 4.96
N ASP A 73 7.85 -37.91 5.26
CA ASP A 73 7.07 -37.68 6.48
C ASP A 73 7.63 -36.76 7.58
N CYS A 74 7.06 -35.55 7.64
CA CYS A 74 7.01 -34.72 8.84
C CYS A 74 5.56 -34.27 9.07
N LYS A 75 4.97 -34.84 10.11
CA LYS A 75 3.68 -34.52 10.71
C LYS A 75 3.89 -33.46 11.81
N ALA A 76 2.91 -32.57 11.92
CA ALA A 76 2.85 -31.42 12.81
C ALA A 76 2.76 -31.78 14.31
N GLU A 77 3.16 -30.82 15.16
CA GLU A 77 2.61 -30.48 16.50
C GLU A 77 3.44 -29.29 17.03
N SER A 78 2.91 -28.06 17.17
CA SER A 78 2.11 -27.47 18.26
C SER A 78 2.83 -27.33 19.61
N SER A 79 2.99 -26.07 20.03
CA SER A 79 2.89 -25.49 21.39
C SER A 79 3.15 -26.41 22.60
N SER A 80 3.95 -26.04 23.60
CA SER A 80 3.61 -24.97 24.55
C SER A 80 4.67 -24.87 25.67
N THR A 81 4.64 -23.72 26.33
CA THR A 81 5.28 -23.31 27.59
C THR A 81 5.21 -24.32 28.72
N ASP A 82 6.27 -24.40 29.53
CA ASP A 82 6.10 -24.75 30.95
C ASP A 82 7.07 -24.02 31.89
N SER A 83 6.47 -23.59 33.00
CA SER A 83 7.04 -22.83 34.10
C SER A 83 7.68 -23.78 35.13
N SER A 84 8.78 -23.34 35.74
CA SER A 84 9.48 -24.12 36.76
C SER A 84 8.84 -23.97 38.14
N SER A 85 8.55 -25.09 38.79
CA SER A 85 8.56 -25.21 40.25
C SER A 85 9.18 -26.55 40.60
N GLY A 86 10.23 -26.52 41.43
CA GLY A 86 10.98 -27.70 41.83
C GLY A 86 10.24 -28.62 42.79
N ILE A 87 10.81 -29.80 42.99
CA ILE A 87 10.81 -30.59 44.23
C ILE A 87 11.94 -31.62 44.12
N ALA A 88 12.54 -31.88 45.28
CA ALA A 88 13.66 -32.76 45.57
C ALA A 88 13.56 -34.18 44.98
N ILE A 89 14.70 -34.74 44.62
CA ILE A 89 14.88 -36.17 44.36
C ILE A 89 15.85 -36.73 45.40
N ASP A 90 15.37 -37.80 46.04
CA ASP A 90 16.05 -38.64 47.00
C ASP A 90 17.05 -39.58 46.33
N VAL A 91 17.95 -40.05 47.18
CA VAL A 91 19.12 -40.93 47.03
C VAL A 91 18.87 -42.23 46.24
N GLN A 92 19.85 -42.66 45.41
CA GLN A 92 20.65 -43.90 45.61
C GLN A 92 21.63 -44.12 44.44
N GLU A 93 22.91 -44.14 44.77
CA GLU A 93 24.05 -44.46 43.90
C GLU A 93 24.43 -45.95 44.09
N SER A 94 24.85 -46.64 43.02
CA SER A 94 25.58 -47.92 43.13
C SER A 94 26.76 -47.96 42.16
N ALA A 95 27.94 -47.67 42.74
CA ALA A 95 29.28 -48.19 42.48
C ALA A 95 29.76 -48.40 41.03
N THR A 96 30.87 -47.74 40.69
CA THR A 96 32.15 -48.44 40.38
C THR A 96 33.35 -47.48 40.36
N THR A 97 34.34 -47.83 41.20
CA THR A 97 35.80 -47.76 41.01
C THR A 97 36.57 -46.43 41.03
N ASN A 98 37.03 -46.09 42.25
CA ASN A 98 38.42 -45.90 42.65
C ASN A 98 39.48 -45.50 41.61
N LEU A 99 40.06 -44.31 41.78
CA LEU A 99 41.50 -44.07 41.59
C LEU A 99 41.99 -42.90 42.47
N PHE A 100 42.85 -43.27 43.42
CA PHE A 100 43.74 -42.45 44.27
C PHE A 100 43.23 -41.77 45.54
N HIS A 101 43.50 -42.50 46.64
CA HIS A 101 43.64 -42.04 48.02
C HIS A 101 45.07 -41.51 48.27
N ASN A 102 45.21 -40.37 48.96
CA ASN A 102 46.25 -40.01 49.96
C ASN A 102 46.08 -38.51 50.28
N GLY A 103 45.92 -38.03 51.52
CA GLY A 103 46.35 -38.58 52.78
C GLY A 103 45.54 -38.11 53.99
N SER A 104 45.81 -38.85 55.05
CA SER A 104 45.20 -38.93 56.37
C SER A 104 45.37 -37.67 57.22
N TYR A 105 44.35 -37.31 58.01
CA TYR A 105 44.55 -36.57 59.25
C TYR A 105 43.85 -37.28 60.40
N GLN A 106 44.64 -37.56 61.43
CA GLN A 106 44.30 -38.33 62.63
C GLN A 106 43.36 -37.56 63.57
N HIS A 107 42.51 -38.36 64.20
CA HIS A 107 41.74 -38.10 65.42
C HIS A 107 42.58 -37.53 66.57
N LEU A 108 42.01 -36.59 67.33
CA LEU A 108 42.18 -36.50 68.78
C LEU A 108 40.88 -35.99 69.41
N GLN A 109 40.14 -36.92 70.03
CA GLN A 109 39.13 -36.62 71.06
C GLN A 109 39.88 -36.45 72.39
N ASN A 110 39.53 -35.46 73.20
CA ASN A 110 39.12 -35.75 74.57
C ASN A 110 38.30 -34.63 75.21
N ASN A 111 37.33 -35.07 76.02
CA ASN A 111 36.31 -34.28 76.67
C ASN A 111 36.78 -33.61 77.97
N ASN A 112 36.04 -32.56 78.32
CA ASN A 112 35.46 -32.26 79.63
C ASN A 112 36.19 -31.35 80.65
N ILE A 113 35.39 -30.35 81.10
CA ILE A 113 35.21 -29.78 82.45
C ILE A 113 35.78 -28.36 82.73
N ASN A 114 34.81 -27.45 82.92
CA ASN A 114 34.72 -26.26 83.79
C ASN A 114 35.72 -25.09 83.67
N LYS A 115 35.20 -23.91 83.29
CA LYS A 115 34.94 -22.74 84.16
C LYS A 115 34.69 -21.48 83.32
N GLU A 116 33.95 -20.54 83.91
CA GLU A 116 33.67 -19.18 83.44
C GLU A 116 34.93 -18.45 82.94
N GLU A 117 34.77 -17.62 81.89
CA GLU A 117 35.07 -16.18 81.87
C GLU A 117 35.22 -15.67 80.43
N ASP A 118 34.69 -14.47 80.20
CA ASP A 118 34.82 -13.67 78.99
C ASP A 118 36.26 -13.62 78.48
N THR A 119 36.50 -14.01 77.23
CA THR A 119 37.60 -13.45 76.44
C THR A 119 37.33 -13.59 74.94
N HIS A 120 37.46 -12.47 74.24
CA HIS A 120 37.49 -12.33 72.80
C HIS A 120 38.20 -13.50 72.08
N PHE A 121 37.46 -14.34 71.35
CA PHE A 121 38.04 -15.25 70.36
C PHE A 121 37.92 -14.69 68.95
N ILE A 122 38.98 -13.96 68.56
CA ILE A 122 39.38 -13.74 67.18
C ILE A 122 39.69 -15.12 66.58
N GLY A 123 38.81 -15.62 65.71
CA GLY A 123 39.03 -16.85 64.95
C GLY A 123 40.23 -16.69 64.00
N LYS A 124 41.34 -17.37 64.32
CA LYS A 124 42.54 -17.49 63.48
C LYS A 124 42.19 -18.15 62.13
N LYS A 125 42.64 -17.55 61.03
CA LYS A 125 42.63 -18.16 59.68
C LYS A 125 43.49 -19.43 59.67
N SER A 126 42.89 -20.57 59.33
CA SER A 126 43.60 -21.83 59.04
C SER A 126 44.45 -21.69 57.76
N LYS A 127 45.63 -22.32 57.73
CA LYS A 127 46.63 -22.24 56.65
C LYS A 127 46.22 -22.97 55.36
N ASP A 128 45.12 -23.71 55.38
CA ASP A 128 44.57 -24.41 54.21
C ASP A 128 43.21 -23.84 53.76
N ALA A 129 42.90 -22.59 54.14
CA ALA A 129 41.74 -21.90 53.60
C ALA A 129 42.00 -21.56 52.12
N PRO A 130 41.13 -21.96 51.19
CA PRO A 130 41.34 -21.68 49.77
C PRO A 130 41.46 -20.17 49.54
N SER A 131 42.33 -19.77 48.60
CA SER A 131 42.80 -18.38 48.41
C SER A 131 41.69 -17.33 48.32
N PHE A 132 40.49 -17.74 47.89
CA PHE A 132 39.31 -16.87 47.81
C PHE A 132 38.79 -16.37 49.16
N VAL A 133 39.08 -17.04 50.29
CA VAL A 133 38.66 -16.58 51.64
C VAL A 133 39.41 -15.31 52.07
N SER A 134 40.56 -15.02 51.44
CA SER A 134 41.34 -13.80 51.69
C SER A 134 40.92 -12.59 50.85
N TRP A 135 40.00 -12.78 49.91
CA TRP A 135 39.56 -11.69 49.03
C TRP A 135 38.70 -10.65 49.76
N ASN A 136 38.76 -9.43 49.26
CA ASN A 136 37.95 -8.32 49.77
C ASN A 136 36.50 -8.45 49.26
N TRP A 137 35.78 -9.45 49.75
CA TRP A 137 34.39 -9.77 49.38
C TRP A 137 33.43 -8.58 49.43
N PRO A 138 33.53 -7.64 50.38
CA PRO A 138 32.72 -6.42 50.37
C PRO A 138 32.98 -5.54 49.15
N LEU A 139 34.23 -5.45 48.68
CA LEU A 139 34.59 -4.68 47.49
C LEU A 139 34.10 -5.40 46.22
N ILE A 140 34.32 -6.71 46.13
CA ILE A 140 33.88 -7.53 45.00
C ILE A 140 32.36 -7.45 44.84
N ARG A 141 31.58 -7.56 45.93
CA ARG A 141 30.11 -7.45 45.90
C ARG A 141 29.63 -6.07 45.41
N LYS A 142 30.32 -5.00 45.79
CA LYS A 142 30.00 -3.64 45.29
C LYS A 142 30.34 -3.53 43.80
N CYS A 143 31.50 -4.01 43.38
CA CYS A 143 31.90 -4.02 41.98
C CYS A 143 30.94 -4.84 41.11
N THR A 144 30.55 -6.04 41.53
CA THR A 144 29.61 -6.87 40.76
C THR A 144 28.22 -6.24 40.68
N PHE A 145 27.75 -5.60 41.75
CA PHE A 145 26.50 -4.84 41.74
C PHE A 145 26.54 -3.67 40.74
N PHE A 146 27.58 -2.84 40.77
CA PHE A 146 27.70 -1.72 39.83
C PHE A 146 27.89 -2.17 38.38
N ILE A 147 28.64 -3.25 38.15
CA ILE A 147 28.75 -3.85 36.81
C ILE A 147 27.37 -4.33 36.34
N PHE A 148 26.62 -5.06 37.18
CA PHE A 148 25.28 -5.53 36.84
C PHE A 148 24.32 -4.39 36.51
N VAL A 149 24.27 -3.34 37.36
CA VAL A 149 23.45 -2.15 37.11
C VAL A 149 23.87 -1.43 35.82
N SER A 150 25.19 -1.30 35.58
CA SER A 150 25.71 -0.72 34.35
C SER A 150 25.33 -1.55 33.11
N THR A 151 25.33 -2.89 33.20
CA THR A 151 24.92 -3.75 32.08
C THR A 151 23.43 -3.64 31.79
N ILE A 152 22.58 -3.53 32.81
CA ILE A 152 21.15 -3.30 32.63
C ILE A 152 20.92 -1.95 31.95
N LEU A 153 21.56 -0.89 32.43
CA LEU A 153 21.45 0.44 31.83
C LEU A 153 21.93 0.44 30.36
N ALA A 154 23.04 -0.25 30.08
CA ALA A 154 23.53 -0.41 28.71
C ALA A 154 22.51 -1.16 27.84
N MET A 155 21.94 -2.27 28.31
CA MET A 155 20.91 -3.00 27.57
C MET A 155 19.65 -2.17 27.33
N CYS A 156 19.14 -1.46 28.34
CA CYS A 156 18.01 -0.54 28.21
C CYS A 156 18.30 0.56 27.18
N SER A 157 19.49 1.15 27.21
CA SER A 157 19.89 2.19 26.25
C SER A 157 19.95 1.66 24.81
N ILE A 158 20.43 0.42 24.60
CA ILE A 158 20.45 -0.24 23.28
C ILE A 158 19.04 -0.50 22.79
N VAL A 159 18.13 -0.96 23.66
CA VAL A 159 16.72 -1.20 23.30
C VAL A 159 16.03 0.11 22.91
N VAL A 160 16.20 1.18 23.70
CA VAL A 160 15.64 2.50 23.39
C VAL A 160 16.21 3.03 22.08
N ALA A 161 17.52 2.91 21.85
CA ALA A 161 18.15 3.30 20.59
C ALA A 161 17.58 2.50 19.40
N LYS A 162 17.39 1.19 19.54
CA LYS A 162 16.78 0.34 18.51
C LYS A 162 15.33 0.71 18.22
N ILE A 163 14.51 0.98 19.24
CA ILE A 163 13.12 1.41 19.08
C ILE A 163 13.07 2.79 18.40
N SER A 164 13.93 3.73 18.81
CA SER A 164 13.98 5.09 18.24
C SER A 164 14.46 5.11 16.78
N THR A 165 15.28 4.14 16.38
CA THR A 165 15.81 4.01 15.01
C THR A 165 14.93 3.16 14.10
N MET A 166 13.88 2.52 14.64
CA MET A 166 12.92 1.77 13.82
C MET A 166 12.09 2.74 12.97
N PRO A 167 11.96 2.49 11.65
CA PRO A 167 11.11 3.31 10.80
C PRO A 167 9.64 3.16 11.23
N LYS A 168 8.94 4.29 11.37
CA LYS A 168 7.51 4.33 11.73
C LYS A 168 6.60 3.68 10.68
N SER A 169 7.05 3.60 9.43
CA SER A 169 6.34 2.87 8.38
C SER A 169 7.32 2.14 7.47
N CYS A 170 7.03 0.88 7.18
CA CYS A 170 7.79 0.08 6.21
C CYS A 170 7.16 0.20 4.81
N ASN A 171 6.76 1.42 4.42
CA ASN A 171 6.19 1.69 3.09
C ASN A 171 7.32 1.66 2.06
N PRO A 172 7.19 0.87 0.98
CA PRO A 172 8.16 0.91 -0.10
C PRO A 172 8.20 2.32 -0.69
N LYS A 173 9.39 2.83 -1.01
CA LYS A 173 9.51 4.14 -1.65
C LYS A 173 8.82 4.11 -3.02
N THR A 174 7.98 5.10 -3.28
CA THR A 174 7.31 5.26 -4.58
C THR A 174 7.38 6.70 -5.02
N THR A 175 7.40 6.91 -6.33
CA THR A 175 7.22 8.24 -6.94
C THR A 175 5.79 8.73 -6.71
N TRP A 176 5.58 10.05 -6.80
CA TRP A 176 4.29 10.68 -6.47
C TRP A 176 3.12 10.16 -7.30
N TYR A 177 3.38 9.74 -8.55
CA TYR A 177 2.38 9.24 -9.46
C TYR A 177 2.03 7.77 -9.24
N ARG A 178 2.90 6.97 -8.61
CA ARG A 178 2.67 5.52 -8.41
C ARG A 178 1.77 5.28 -7.22
N GLY A 179 0.53 4.91 -7.50
CA GLY A 179 -0.52 4.71 -6.49
C GLY A 179 -1.37 5.95 -6.21
N GLY A 180 -0.92 7.13 -6.67
CA GLY A 180 -1.73 8.35 -6.68
C GLY A 180 -2.97 8.20 -7.57
N VAL A 181 -3.96 9.06 -7.34
CA VAL A 181 -5.20 9.09 -8.12
C VAL A 181 -5.19 10.34 -8.98
N PHE A 182 -5.40 10.16 -10.28
CA PHE A 182 -5.45 11.24 -11.26
C PHE A 182 -6.90 11.60 -11.53
N TYR A 183 -7.18 12.89 -11.70
CA TYR A 183 -8.51 13.40 -12.01
C TYR A 183 -8.52 13.99 -13.41
N GLU A 184 -9.33 13.44 -14.29
CA GLU A 184 -9.50 13.96 -15.64
C GLU A 184 -10.54 15.07 -15.69
N MET A 185 -10.19 16.20 -16.31
CA MET A 185 -11.11 17.29 -16.61
C MET A 185 -11.18 17.54 -18.12
N GLY A 186 -12.41 17.68 -18.62
CA GLY A 186 -12.69 18.16 -19.98
C GLY A 186 -13.17 19.61 -19.98
N PHE A 187 -13.00 20.27 -21.12
CA PHE A 187 -13.70 21.50 -21.47
C PHE A 187 -14.93 21.11 -22.27
N GLN A 188 -16.10 21.67 -21.94
CA GLN A 188 -17.36 21.38 -22.63
C GLN A 188 -17.75 22.54 -23.53
N ASP A 189 -18.30 22.24 -24.71
CA ASP A 189 -18.83 23.25 -25.63
C ASP A 189 -19.95 24.06 -24.95
N SER A 190 -19.89 25.36 -25.18
CA SER A 190 -20.45 26.48 -24.40
C SER A 190 -21.99 26.59 -24.30
N GLU A 191 -22.75 25.50 -24.43
CA GLU A 191 -24.23 25.55 -24.38
C GLU A 191 -24.84 25.15 -23.03
N TYR A 192 -24.08 24.51 -22.13
CA TYR A 192 -24.53 24.17 -20.77
C TYR A 192 -23.39 24.46 -19.78
N GLU A 193 -23.72 25.06 -18.63
CA GLU A 193 -22.79 25.58 -17.60
C GLU A 193 -21.81 24.53 -17.02
N GLY A 194 -20.81 24.12 -17.81
CA GLY A 194 -19.69 23.25 -17.44
C GLY A 194 -18.39 24.03 -17.21
N ILE A 195 -17.27 23.32 -17.02
CA ILE A 195 -15.93 23.94 -17.01
C ILE A 195 -15.63 24.41 -18.44
N SER A 196 -15.73 25.71 -18.69
CA SER A 196 -15.52 26.30 -20.02
C SER A 196 -14.11 26.82 -20.23
N ASP A 197 -13.40 27.19 -19.16
CA ASP A 197 -12.07 27.81 -19.24
C ASP A 197 -11.16 27.43 -18.06
N ILE A 198 -9.90 27.87 -18.11
CA ILE A 198 -8.93 27.67 -17.03
C ILE A 198 -9.40 28.30 -15.70
N GLY A 199 -10.15 29.41 -15.76
CA GLY A 199 -10.72 30.07 -14.58
C GLY A 199 -11.71 29.18 -13.83
N GLY A 200 -12.57 28.48 -14.56
CA GLY A 200 -13.51 27.51 -14.02
C GLY A 200 -12.82 26.35 -13.29
N ILE A 201 -11.64 25.92 -13.78
CA ILE A 201 -10.82 24.91 -13.09
C ILE A 201 -10.26 25.46 -11.78
N ILE A 202 -9.73 26.69 -11.80
CA ILE A 202 -9.17 27.34 -10.60
C ILE A 202 -10.22 27.40 -9.48
N ASN A 203 -11.48 27.69 -9.82
CA ASN A 203 -12.58 27.73 -8.87
C ASN A 203 -12.91 26.36 -8.24
N ARG A 204 -12.51 25.25 -8.86
CA ARG A 204 -12.74 23.88 -8.37
C ARG A 204 -11.54 23.29 -7.61
N LEU A 205 -10.43 24.02 -7.47
CA LEU A 205 -9.21 23.48 -6.87
C LEU A 205 -9.37 23.11 -5.39
N ASP A 206 -10.22 23.80 -4.64
CA ASP A 206 -10.47 23.47 -3.24
C ASP A 206 -11.21 22.14 -3.10
N TYR A 207 -12.16 21.87 -4.00
CA TYR A 207 -12.80 20.56 -4.11
C TYR A 207 -11.77 19.47 -4.43
N LEU A 208 -10.93 19.67 -5.44
CA LEU A 208 -9.90 18.69 -5.82
C LEU A 208 -8.90 18.43 -4.69
N SER A 209 -8.52 19.46 -3.96
CA SER A 209 -7.67 19.34 -2.79
C SER A 209 -8.35 18.52 -1.68
N SER A 210 -9.64 18.78 -1.42
CA SER A 210 -10.42 18.01 -0.43
C SER A 210 -10.63 16.53 -0.83
N LEU A 211 -10.65 16.25 -2.13
CA LEU A 211 -10.74 14.91 -2.68
C LEU A 211 -9.42 14.12 -2.50
N GLY A 212 -8.30 14.82 -2.36
CA GLY A 212 -6.98 14.23 -2.10
C GLY A 212 -6.30 13.64 -3.34
N VAL A 213 -6.64 14.13 -4.54
CA VAL A 213 -6.05 13.67 -5.81
C VAL A 213 -4.57 14.06 -5.90
N ALA A 214 -3.77 13.23 -6.56
CA ALA A 214 -2.34 13.47 -6.76
C ALA A 214 -2.07 14.38 -7.97
N ALA A 215 -2.97 14.34 -8.96
CA ALA A 215 -2.84 15.12 -10.18
C ALA A 215 -4.18 15.41 -10.83
N VAL A 216 -4.21 16.51 -11.58
CA VAL A 216 -5.28 16.88 -12.51
C VAL A 216 -4.75 16.74 -13.93
N ARG A 217 -5.44 15.96 -14.75
CA ARG A 217 -5.16 15.79 -16.18
C ARG A 217 -6.19 16.58 -16.98
N LEU A 218 -5.74 17.57 -17.72
CA LEU A 218 -6.60 18.32 -18.63
C LEU A 218 -6.64 17.62 -19.99
N ASN A 219 -7.85 17.39 -20.49
CA ASN A 219 -8.06 17.11 -21.90
C ASN A 219 -7.53 18.29 -22.75
N SER A 220 -7.27 18.03 -24.04
CA SER A 220 -6.56 18.97 -24.91
C SER A 220 -7.05 20.40 -24.78
N ILE A 221 -6.15 21.29 -24.35
CA ILE A 221 -6.36 22.76 -24.28
C ILE A 221 -5.91 23.48 -25.55
N PHE A 222 -5.39 22.74 -26.52
CA PHE A 222 -4.85 23.30 -27.76
C PHE A 222 -5.97 23.56 -28.75
N LEU A 223 -5.76 24.53 -29.65
CA LEU A 223 -6.73 24.87 -30.68
C LEU A 223 -7.24 23.60 -31.37
N PRO A 224 -8.57 23.37 -31.43
CA PRO A 224 -9.14 22.32 -32.23
C PRO A 224 -8.65 22.56 -33.65
N GLY A 225 -7.82 21.65 -34.15
CA GLY A 225 -7.11 21.87 -35.39
C GLY A 225 -8.09 22.24 -36.49
N ASN A 226 -7.93 23.44 -37.06
CA ASN A 226 -8.26 23.59 -38.47
C ASN A 226 -7.51 22.45 -39.16
N ILE A 227 -8.25 21.64 -39.91
CA ILE A 227 -7.93 20.27 -40.35
C ILE A 227 -6.54 20.15 -41.02
N ASP A 228 -5.84 21.25 -41.29
CA ASP A 228 -4.62 21.29 -42.08
C ASP A 228 -3.33 21.78 -41.39
N ASN A 229 -3.29 22.17 -40.11
CA ASN A 229 -2.11 22.84 -39.53
C ASN A 229 -1.47 22.15 -38.30
N VAL A 230 -0.21 21.73 -38.47
CA VAL A 230 0.65 21.08 -37.44
C VAL A 230 0.97 22.01 -36.25
N THR A 231 0.84 23.33 -36.42
CA THR A 231 1.11 24.33 -35.37
C THR A 231 0.01 24.44 -34.31
N SER A 232 -1.14 23.78 -34.51
CA SER A 232 -2.27 23.80 -33.57
C SER A 232 -1.89 23.37 -32.15
N VAL A 233 -0.97 22.41 -32.00
CA VAL A 233 -0.49 21.90 -30.69
C VAL A 233 0.51 22.84 -30.01
N LEU A 234 0.91 23.95 -30.65
CA LEU A 234 1.79 24.96 -30.03
C LEU A 234 1.00 26.03 -29.29
N HIS A 235 -0.27 26.22 -29.63
CA HIS A 235 -1.07 27.33 -29.18
C HIS A 235 -2.27 26.83 -28.38
N ILE A 236 -2.43 27.39 -27.18
CA ILE A 236 -3.61 27.19 -26.34
C ILE A 236 -4.80 27.85 -27.05
N ASP A 237 -5.95 27.18 -27.01
CA ASP A 237 -7.19 27.73 -27.53
C ASP A 237 -7.56 29.02 -26.78
N PRO A 238 -7.65 30.18 -27.46
CA PRO A 238 -8.06 31.43 -26.84
C PRO A 238 -9.42 31.36 -26.11
N ALA A 239 -10.31 30.44 -26.52
CA ALA A 239 -11.59 30.21 -25.84
C ALA A 239 -11.41 29.56 -24.46
N ILE A 240 -10.35 28.77 -24.28
CA ILE A 240 -10.02 28.08 -23.02
C ILE A 240 -9.12 28.95 -22.14
N GLY A 241 -8.20 29.71 -22.76
CA GLY A 241 -7.35 30.66 -22.07
C GLY A 241 -6.02 30.94 -22.77
N ASN A 242 -5.02 31.34 -21.99
CA ASN A 242 -3.68 31.66 -22.50
C ASN A 242 -2.56 31.05 -21.63
N VAL A 243 -1.31 31.21 -22.09
CA VAL A 243 -0.12 30.63 -21.43
C VAL A 243 0.08 31.21 -20.02
N SER A 244 -0.27 32.48 -19.79
CA SER A 244 -0.18 33.09 -18.46
C SER A 244 -1.18 32.47 -17.49
N GLN A 245 -2.41 32.19 -17.93
CA GLN A 245 -3.42 31.51 -17.12
C GLN A 245 -3.03 30.05 -16.85
N LEU A 246 -2.43 29.36 -17.83
CA LEU A 246 -1.89 28.01 -17.63
C LEU A 246 -0.83 28.00 -16.51
N LYS A 247 0.08 28.98 -16.52
CA LYS A 247 1.10 29.12 -15.47
C LYS A 247 0.48 29.37 -14.09
N VAL A 248 -0.50 30.28 -14.01
CA VAL A 248 -1.22 30.55 -12.75
C VAL A 248 -1.90 29.27 -12.24
N LEU A 249 -2.55 28.50 -13.13
CA LEU A 249 -3.14 27.21 -12.76
C LEU A 249 -2.09 26.23 -12.23
N ALA A 250 -0.95 26.09 -12.91
CA ALA A 250 0.12 25.20 -12.51
C ALA A 250 0.67 25.57 -11.11
N ASP A 251 0.96 26.86 -10.88
CA ASP A 251 1.47 27.36 -9.60
C ASP A 251 0.44 27.13 -8.46
N THR A 252 -0.85 27.35 -8.75
CA THR A 252 -1.95 27.21 -7.78
C THR A 252 -2.25 25.74 -7.43
N LEU A 253 -2.04 24.82 -8.38
CA LEU A 253 -2.09 23.37 -8.15
C LEU A 253 -0.88 22.90 -7.34
N GLN A 254 0.32 23.39 -7.69
CA GLN A 254 1.55 23.04 -7.00
C GLN A 254 1.51 23.46 -5.53
N SER A 255 0.96 24.64 -5.21
CA SER A 255 0.80 25.09 -3.81
C SER A 255 -0.11 24.17 -2.99
N ARG A 256 -0.92 23.33 -3.65
CA ARG A 256 -1.81 22.33 -3.04
C ARG A 256 -1.25 20.90 -3.12
N ASN A 257 -0.01 20.71 -3.57
CA ASN A 257 0.62 19.41 -3.85
C ASN A 257 -0.13 18.55 -4.88
N ILE A 258 -0.75 19.20 -5.87
CA ILE A 258 -1.43 18.53 -6.99
C ILE A 258 -0.61 18.81 -8.25
N ALA A 259 -0.30 17.76 -9.01
CA ALA A 259 0.43 17.89 -10.27
C ALA A 259 -0.51 18.24 -11.44
N LEU A 260 -0.07 19.06 -12.38
CA LEU A 260 -0.80 19.36 -13.62
C LEU A 260 -0.29 18.49 -14.77
N LEU A 261 -1.19 17.78 -15.45
CA LEU A 261 -0.89 17.01 -16.65
C LEU A 261 -1.71 17.53 -17.83
N LEU A 262 -1.11 17.49 -19.02
CA LEU A 262 -1.78 17.88 -20.26
C LEU A 262 -1.84 16.73 -21.25
N ASP A 263 -2.99 16.58 -21.89
CA ASP A 263 -3.12 15.73 -23.06
C ASP A 263 -2.56 16.43 -24.30
N ILE A 264 -1.64 15.76 -24.98
CA ILE A 264 -1.13 16.15 -26.28
C ILE A 264 -1.82 15.28 -27.33
N PRO A 265 -2.84 15.80 -28.04
CA PRO A 265 -3.56 15.02 -29.04
C PRO A 265 -2.74 14.87 -30.32
N LEU A 266 -2.66 13.64 -30.82
CA LEU A 266 -2.08 13.30 -32.12
C LEU A 266 -3.21 12.74 -32.99
N HIS A 267 -3.73 13.56 -33.92
CA HIS A 267 -4.88 13.22 -34.78
C HIS A 267 -4.47 12.74 -36.19
N ASN A 268 -5.42 12.17 -36.95
CA ASN A 268 -5.20 11.67 -38.32
C ASN A 268 -4.76 12.76 -39.32
N THR A 269 -5.09 14.03 -39.08
CA THR A 269 -4.61 15.17 -39.87
C THR A 269 -3.09 15.37 -39.75
N PHE A 270 -2.44 14.84 -38.71
CA PHE A 270 -0.98 14.77 -38.60
C PHE A 270 -0.36 13.68 -39.51
N VAL A 271 -1.14 12.68 -39.92
CA VAL A 271 -0.70 11.54 -40.73
C VAL A 271 -0.85 11.81 -42.23
N ASN A 272 -1.91 12.53 -42.63
CA ASN A 272 -2.22 12.73 -44.06
C ASN A 272 -1.50 13.92 -44.72
N ILE A 273 -0.92 14.84 -43.96
CA ILE A 273 -0.43 16.12 -44.52
C ILE A 273 1.10 16.13 -44.71
N HIS A 274 1.85 15.25 -44.04
CA HIS A 274 3.30 15.29 -44.12
C HIS A 274 3.90 13.91 -44.38
N SER A 275 4.59 13.78 -45.51
CA SER A 275 5.46 12.64 -45.84
C SER A 275 6.65 12.50 -44.87
N ASN A 276 6.83 13.45 -43.94
CA ASN A 276 7.94 13.49 -42.98
C ASN A 276 7.46 13.58 -41.53
N GLN A 277 7.47 12.43 -40.83
CA GLN A 277 7.10 12.28 -39.43
C GLN A 277 8.04 13.02 -38.46
N GLU A 278 9.28 13.33 -38.88
CA GLU A 278 10.25 14.06 -38.07
C GLU A 278 9.78 15.48 -37.71
N ILE A 279 9.08 16.14 -38.62
CA ILE A 279 8.52 17.49 -38.39
C ILE A 279 7.51 17.44 -37.24
N VAL A 280 6.63 16.43 -37.25
CA VAL A 280 5.62 16.24 -36.20
C VAL A 280 6.31 16.05 -34.85
N TYR A 281 7.31 15.19 -34.78
CA TYR A 281 8.03 14.96 -33.53
C TYR A 281 8.78 16.19 -33.03
N ASN A 282 9.34 17.00 -33.92
CA ASN A 282 9.99 18.25 -33.55
C ASN A 282 8.99 19.28 -33.01
N GLN A 283 7.76 19.32 -33.53
CA GLN A 283 6.71 20.19 -32.98
C GLN A 283 6.23 19.72 -31.62
N ILE A 284 6.02 18.42 -31.42
CA ILE A 284 5.72 17.85 -30.11
C ILE A 284 6.84 18.24 -29.12
N THR A 285 8.10 18.10 -29.53
CA THR A 285 9.26 18.46 -28.69
C THR A 285 9.20 19.93 -28.24
N LYS A 286 8.85 20.84 -29.14
CA LYS A 286 8.67 22.27 -28.82
C LYS A 286 7.48 22.51 -27.87
N THR A 287 6.35 21.86 -28.13
CA THR A 287 5.17 21.94 -27.25
C THR A 287 5.50 21.47 -25.84
N LEU A 288 6.14 20.30 -25.71
CA LEU A 288 6.55 19.74 -24.42
C LEU A 288 7.43 20.72 -23.68
N THR A 289 8.47 21.26 -24.33
CA THR A 289 9.41 22.23 -23.72
C THR A 289 8.67 23.47 -23.23
N SER A 290 7.83 24.07 -24.09
CA SER A 290 7.03 25.25 -23.74
C SER A 290 6.10 24.99 -22.55
N CYS A 291 5.41 23.85 -22.52
CA CYS A 291 4.52 23.51 -21.41
C CYS A 291 5.29 23.23 -20.11
N LEU A 292 6.46 22.58 -20.21
CA LEU A 292 7.34 22.31 -19.06
C LEU A 292 7.86 23.60 -18.41
N ASP A 293 8.18 24.61 -19.21
CA ASP A 293 8.60 25.95 -18.76
C ASP A 293 7.47 26.71 -18.04
N ASN A 294 6.22 26.33 -18.31
CA ASN A 294 5.01 26.89 -17.68
C ASN A 294 4.49 26.03 -16.51
N GLY A 295 5.30 25.12 -15.97
CA GLY A 295 4.99 24.41 -14.71
C GLY A 295 4.23 23.09 -14.86
N VAL A 296 4.00 22.61 -16.09
CA VAL A 296 3.32 21.31 -16.31
C VAL A 296 4.19 20.15 -15.82
N ASN A 297 3.58 19.20 -15.10
CA ASN A 297 4.25 18.07 -14.44
C ASN A 297 4.19 16.76 -15.22
N GLY A 298 3.48 16.71 -16.34
CA GLY A 298 3.45 15.51 -17.19
C GLY A 298 2.55 15.64 -18.40
N PHE A 299 2.64 14.65 -19.27
CA PHE A 299 1.95 14.64 -20.56
C PHE A 299 1.37 13.28 -20.89
N TYR A 300 0.18 13.28 -21.47
CA TYR A 300 -0.37 12.10 -22.14
C TYR A 300 -0.34 12.31 -23.65
N LEU A 301 0.49 11.53 -24.34
CA LEU A 301 0.54 11.50 -25.80
C LEU A 301 -0.61 10.63 -26.36
N LYS A 302 -1.78 11.25 -26.56
CA LYS A 302 -2.97 10.57 -27.11
C LYS A 302 -2.83 10.37 -28.61
N GLY A 303 -3.15 9.19 -29.13
CA GLY A 303 -3.07 8.90 -30.59
C GLY A 303 -1.69 8.47 -31.09
N LEU A 304 -0.75 8.20 -30.18
CA LEU A 304 0.59 7.72 -30.53
C LEU A 304 0.57 6.33 -31.22
N ASP A 305 -0.53 5.59 -31.09
CA ASP A 305 -0.75 4.31 -31.77
C ASP A 305 -0.73 4.43 -33.30
N LEU A 306 -1.06 5.62 -33.83
CA LEU A 306 -0.93 5.95 -35.26
C LEU A 306 0.53 5.90 -35.75
N PHE A 307 1.50 6.11 -34.86
CA PHE A 307 2.94 6.12 -35.14
C PHE A 307 3.63 4.82 -34.72
N SER A 308 2.88 3.82 -34.25
CA SER A 308 3.44 2.59 -33.66
C SER A 308 4.36 1.80 -34.59
N ASN A 309 4.24 1.98 -35.91
CA ASN A 309 5.07 1.31 -36.92
C ASN A 309 6.28 2.14 -37.37
N ASP A 310 6.43 3.38 -36.89
CA ASP A 310 7.56 4.24 -37.22
C ASP A 310 8.80 3.84 -36.40
N LEU A 311 9.92 3.64 -37.10
CA LEU A 311 11.22 3.31 -36.51
C LEU A 311 11.80 4.47 -35.68
N MET A 312 11.42 5.71 -35.98
CA MET A 312 11.89 6.90 -35.23
C MET A 312 11.18 7.08 -33.89
N LEU A 313 10.02 6.46 -33.68
CA LEU A 313 9.22 6.63 -32.47
C LEU A 313 10.03 6.36 -31.19
N LEU A 314 10.82 5.28 -31.18
CA LEU A 314 11.62 4.91 -30.01
C LEU A 314 12.69 5.97 -29.70
N LYS A 315 13.34 6.51 -30.75
CA LYS A 315 14.33 7.59 -30.61
C LYS A 315 13.69 8.84 -30.02
N PHE A 316 12.50 9.21 -30.48
CA PHE A 316 11.79 10.38 -29.96
C PHE A 316 11.21 10.18 -28.56
N LEU A 317 10.73 8.98 -28.21
CA LEU A 317 10.36 8.65 -26.83
C LEU A 317 11.54 8.84 -25.87
N ALA A 318 12.74 8.40 -26.25
CA ALA A 318 13.95 8.62 -25.46
C ALA A 318 14.26 10.13 -25.30
N ILE A 319 14.14 10.91 -26.38
CA ILE A 319 14.34 12.37 -26.37
C ILE A 319 13.31 13.05 -25.46
N TRP A 320 12.03 12.74 -25.63
CA TRP A 320 10.95 13.32 -24.85
C TRP A 320 11.07 12.94 -23.38
N LYS A 321 11.41 11.69 -23.05
CA LYS A 321 11.64 11.30 -21.66
C LYS A 321 12.79 12.08 -21.03
N ARG A 322 13.88 12.30 -21.78
CA ARG A 322 15.00 13.13 -21.31
C ARG A 322 14.60 14.60 -21.08
N ILE A 323 13.72 15.14 -21.91
CA ILE A 323 13.21 16.52 -21.79
C ILE A 323 12.24 16.65 -20.60
N VAL A 324 11.32 15.69 -20.45
CA VAL A 324 10.34 15.64 -19.36
C VAL A 324 11.05 15.44 -18.01
N GLY A 325 12.08 14.60 -17.98
CA GLY A 325 12.87 14.31 -16.79
C GLY A 325 12.26 13.24 -15.89
N GLU A 326 12.90 12.99 -14.75
CA GLU A 326 12.55 11.88 -13.84
C GLU A 326 11.40 12.22 -12.86
N ASN A 327 11.24 13.50 -12.51
CA ASN A 327 10.21 13.95 -11.56
C ASN A 327 8.84 14.17 -12.19
N ARG A 328 8.73 14.04 -13.52
CA ARG A 328 7.54 14.30 -14.31
C ARG A 328 7.14 13.04 -15.08
N VAL A 329 5.90 13.01 -15.54
CA VAL A 329 5.26 11.80 -16.05
C VAL A 329 5.05 11.89 -17.55
N LEU A 330 5.44 10.84 -18.28
CA LEU A 330 5.04 10.61 -19.66
C LEU A 330 4.10 9.40 -19.75
N ILE A 331 2.89 9.62 -20.26
CA ILE A 331 1.84 8.62 -20.42
C ILE A 331 1.64 8.33 -21.90
N ILE A 332 1.51 7.04 -22.24
CA ILE A 332 1.08 6.59 -23.57
C ILE A 332 -0.11 5.64 -23.44
N ASN A 333 -0.85 5.46 -24.53
CA ASN A 333 -1.88 4.44 -24.59
C ASN A 333 -1.28 3.05 -24.82
N GLU A 334 -1.81 2.02 -24.16
CA GLU A 334 -1.37 0.63 -24.34
C GLU A 334 -1.46 0.14 -25.79
N LYS A 335 -2.36 0.68 -26.62
CA LYS A 335 -2.47 0.30 -28.04
C LYS A 335 -1.14 0.41 -28.79
N VAL A 336 -0.24 1.32 -28.38
CA VAL A 336 1.12 1.46 -28.93
C VAL A 336 1.94 0.17 -28.79
N LEU A 337 1.69 -0.60 -27.74
CA LEU A 337 2.40 -1.83 -27.39
C LEU A 337 1.83 -3.08 -28.07
N LYS A 338 0.60 -3.01 -28.58
CA LYS A 338 -0.13 -4.20 -29.06
C LYS A 338 0.52 -4.78 -30.32
N GLY A 339 0.82 -6.09 -30.29
CA GLY A 339 1.37 -6.82 -31.44
C GLY A 339 2.87 -6.54 -31.70
N LYS A 340 3.60 -5.98 -30.74
CA LYS A 340 5.03 -5.67 -30.85
C LYS A 340 5.90 -6.75 -30.22
N PRO A 341 7.14 -6.96 -30.70
CA PRO A 341 8.07 -7.93 -30.12
C PRO A 341 8.53 -7.50 -28.72
N SER A 342 8.90 -8.47 -27.88
CA SER A 342 9.30 -8.22 -26.48
C SER A 342 10.47 -7.25 -26.32
N SER A 343 11.40 -7.20 -27.28
CA SER A 343 12.51 -6.26 -27.30
C SER A 343 12.04 -4.80 -27.41
N PHE A 344 11.05 -4.55 -28.27
CA PHE A 344 10.45 -3.24 -28.45
C PHE A 344 9.64 -2.81 -27.21
N LEU A 345 8.91 -3.73 -26.60
CA LEU A 345 8.20 -3.49 -25.34
C LEU A 345 9.15 -3.04 -24.24
N THR A 346 10.28 -3.76 -24.07
CA THR A 346 11.30 -3.42 -23.07
C THR A 346 11.91 -2.04 -23.34
N ALA A 347 12.15 -1.70 -24.61
CA ALA A 347 12.73 -0.42 -24.99
C ALA A 347 11.77 0.77 -24.75
N ILE A 348 10.48 0.62 -25.08
CA ILE A 348 9.48 1.66 -24.74
C ILE A 348 9.36 1.81 -23.23
N GLN A 349 9.39 0.70 -22.49
CA GLN A 349 9.22 0.73 -21.04
C GLN A 349 10.33 1.49 -20.30
N GLN A 350 11.51 1.65 -20.90
CA GLN A 350 12.59 2.47 -20.35
C GLN A 350 12.37 3.98 -20.54
N HIS A 351 11.45 4.38 -21.41
CA HIS A 351 11.23 5.78 -21.79
C HIS A 351 9.81 6.27 -21.45
N VAL A 352 9.03 5.46 -20.77
CA VAL A 352 7.63 5.74 -20.44
C VAL A 352 7.37 5.41 -18.97
N ASP A 353 6.72 6.34 -18.27
CA ASP A 353 6.41 6.19 -16.85
C ASP A 353 5.11 5.43 -16.63
N LEU A 354 4.08 5.76 -17.42
CA LEU A 354 2.73 5.22 -17.29
C LEU A 354 2.19 4.70 -18.64
N VAL A 355 1.55 3.54 -18.61
CA VAL A 355 0.78 3.01 -19.75
C VAL A 355 -0.70 3.04 -19.39
N ASP A 356 -1.47 3.83 -20.13
CA ASP A 356 -2.91 3.98 -19.96
C ASP A 356 -3.66 2.78 -20.56
N VAL A 357 -4.39 2.10 -19.70
CA VAL A 357 -5.21 0.93 -19.97
C VAL A 357 -6.66 1.30 -19.73
N CYS A 358 -7.45 1.26 -20.79
CA CYS A 358 -8.88 1.54 -20.71
C CYS A 358 -9.67 0.28 -20.35
N LEU A 359 -10.54 0.39 -19.36
CA LEU A 359 -11.55 -0.59 -18.99
C LEU A 359 -12.91 -0.14 -19.54
N ASP A 360 -13.59 -1.06 -20.21
CA ASP A 360 -14.94 -0.88 -20.72
C ASP A 360 -15.89 -1.57 -19.74
N LEU A 361 -16.77 -0.80 -19.10
CA LEU A 361 -17.78 -1.34 -18.19
C LEU A 361 -18.92 -2.06 -18.96
N GLU A 362 -18.89 -2.01 -20.30
CA GLU A 362 -19.82 -2.74 -21.17
C GLU A 362 -19.25 -4.11 -21.59
N GLY A 363 -20.14 -5.10 -21.64
CA GLY A 363 -19.82 -6.47 -22.04
C GLY A 363 -19.44 -7.42 -20.91
N GLY A 364 -19.88 -7.12 -19.68
CA GLY A 364 -19.85 -8.05 -18.54
C GLY A 364 -18.54 -8.08 -17.74
N THR A 365 -18.63 -8.53 -16.49
CA THR A 365 -17.50 -8.63 -15.55
C THR A 365 -16.48 -9.69 -15.97
N LYS A 366 -16.87 -10.69 -16.75
CA LYS A 366 -15.95 -11.69 -17.33
C LYS A 366 -14.95 -11.05 -18.29
N LYS A 367 -15.43 -10.18 -19.20
CA LYS A 367 -14.57 -9.45 -20.16
C LYS A 367 -13.62 -8.53 -19.42
N ILE A 368 -14.10 -7.82 -18.39
CA ILE A 368 -13.28 -6.96 -17.53
C ILE A 368 -12.21 -7.78 -16.80
N THR A 369 -12.57 -8.92 -16.21
CA THR A 369 -11.63 -9.80 -15.50
C THR A 369 -10.51 -10.29 -16.41
N ASN A 370 -10.88 -10.90 -17.54
CA ASN A 370 -9.91 -11.41 -18.52
C ASN A 370 -8.98 -10.30 -19.01
N ARG A 371 -9.51 -9.08 -19.17
CA ARG A 371 -8.74 -7.92 -19.56
C ARG A 371 -7.70 -7.53 -18.51
N ILE A 372 -8.10 -7.44 -17.24
CA ILE A 372 -7.20 -7.08 -16.14
C ILE A 372 -6.12 -8.15 -15.95
N GLU A 373 -6.50 -9.43 -15.93
CA GLU A 373 -5.54 -10.53 -15.77
C GLU A 373 -4.50 -10.56 -16.89
N ASN A 374 -4.93 -10.37 -18.14
CA ASN A 374 -4.01 -10.30 -19.28
C ASN A 374 -3.03 -9.12 -19.17
N ILE A 375 -3.46 -7.97 -18.65
CA ILE A 375 -2.57 -6.83 -18.41
C ILE A 375 -1.56 -7.13 -17.32
N LEU A 376 -2.02 -7.67 -16.19
CA LEU A 376 -1.16 -7.97 -15.05
C LEU A 376 -0.16 -9.10 -15.33
N ALA A 377 -0.47 -10.00 -16.26
CA ALA A 377 0.44 -11.04 -16.72
C ALA A 377 1.55 -10.53 -17.65
N ASN A 378 1.25 -9.52 -18.48
CA ASN A 378 2.17 -9.02 -19.51
C ASN A 378 3.02 -7.81 -19.06
N MET A 379 2.71 -7.21 -17.93
CA MET A 379 3.44 -6.06 -17.42
C MET A 379 4.65 -6.49 -16.57
N PRO A 380 5.84 -5.88 -16.74
CA PRO A 380 7.03 -6.24 -15.96
C PRO A 380 6.78 -6.06 -14.45
N PRO A 381 7.17 -7.06 -13.64
CA PRO A 381 7.07 -6.95 -12.19
C PRO A 381 8.30 -6.19 -11.66
N ALA A 382 8.29 -4.85 -11.65
CA ALA A 382 9.41 -4.11 -11.09
C ALA A 382 9.05 -2.77 -10.44
N GLU A 383 9.87 -2.39 -9.47
CA GLU A 383 9.86 -1.05 -8.88
C GLU A 383 10.50 0.00 -9.79
N ASP A 384 11.21 -0.37 -10.87
CA ASP A 384 11.85 0.58 -11.80
C ASP A 384 11.29 0.52 -13.23
N SER A 385 10.19 -0.22 -13.44
CA SER A 385 9.54 -0.32 -14.74
C SER A 385 8.37 0.65 -14.91
N THR A 386 7.90 0.77 -16.15
CA THR A 386 6.63 1.40 -16.48
C THR A 386 5.50 0.88 -15.58
N TRP A 387 4.62 1.79 -15.20
CA TRP A 387 3.52 1.53 -14.27
C TRP A 387 2.19 1.53 -15.01
N ILE A 388 1.21 0.79 -14.48
CA ILE A 388 -0.12 0.73 -15.09
C ILE A 388 -0.90 1.97 -14.68
N HIS A 389 -1.48 2.65 -15.66
CA HIS A 389 -2.45 3.71 -15.46
C HIS A 389 -3.81 3.21 -15.92
N TRP A 390 -4.82 3.24 -15.06
CA TRP A 390 -6.16 2.72 -15.39
C TRP A 390 -7.06 3.88 -15.76
N SER A 391 -7.88 3.72 -16.80
CA SER A 391 -8.98 4.65 -17.12
C SER A 391 -10.25 3.85 -17.39
N ILE A 392 -11.42 4.36 -17.00
CA ILE A 392 -12.71 3.81 -17.44
C ILE A 392 -13.18 4.57 -18.67
N VAL A 393 -13.69 3.84 -19.66
CA VAL A 393 -14.31 4.41 -20.86
C VAL A 393 -15.78 4.03 -20.88
N ASP A 394 -16.63 5.03 -21.09
CA ASP A 394 -18.03 4.82 -21.45
C ASP A 394 -18.14 4.72 -22.97
N SER A 395 -18.44 3.51 -23.46
CA SER A 395 -18.58 3.24 -24.88
C SER A 395 -19.93 3.71 -25.47
N LYS A 396 -20.96 3.92 -24.64
CA LYS A 396 -22.30 4.35 -25.07
C LYS A 396 -22.42 5.85 -25.33
N LEU A 397 -21.56 6.67 -24.70
CA LEU A 397 -21.47 8.12 -24.99
C LEU A 397 -21.04 8.45 -26.44
N LYS A 398 -20.62 7.47 -27.25
CA LYS A 398 -20.39 7.66 -28.69
C LYS A 398 -21.69 7.83 -29.50
N HIS A 399 -22.84 7.49 -28.93
CA HIS A 399 -24.14 7.75 -29.53
C HIS A 399 -24.87 8.79 -28.69
N HIS A 400 -24.82 10.06 -29.13
CA HIS A 400 -25.66 11.14 -28.64
C HIS A 400 -27.13 10.69 -28.68
N ASN A 401 -27.75 10.43 -27.51
CA ASN A 401 -29.06 11.00 -27.12
C ASN A 401 -29.68 10.44 -25.84
N ASP A 402 -29.21 9.32 -25.26
CA ASP A 402 -29.81 8.79 -24.01
C ASP A 402 -28.89 8.99 -22.80
N ARG A 403 -29.01 10.17 -22.15
CA ARG A 403 -28.45 10.42 -20.82
C ARG A 403 -29.40 9.89 -19.75
N ASP A 404 -29.49 8.57 -19.63
CA ASP A 404 -30.24 7.93 -18.54
C ASP A 404 -29.43 7.93 -17.23
N SER A 405 -30.12 8.27 -16.14
CA SER A 405 -29.65 8.24 -14.74
C SER A 405 -28.91 6.95 -14.35
N PHE A 406 -29.26 5.82 -14.98
CA PHE A 406 -28.67 4.50 -14.76
C PHE A 406 -27.16 4.44 -15.01
N ASN A 407 -26.62 5.34 -15.84
CA ASN A 407 -25.19 5.30 -16.17
C ASN A 407 -24.31 5.86 -15.04
N SER A 408 -24.81 6.81 -14.24
CA SER A 408 -24.02 7.48 -13.20
C SER A 408 -23.63 6.54 -12.04
N ASP A 409 -24.55 5.70 -11.58
CA ASP A 409 -24.32 4.73 -10.52
C ASP A 409 -23.37 3.62 -10.98
N LYS A 410 -23.55 3.14 -12.22
CA LYS A 410 -22.63 2.17 -12.83
C LYS A 410 -21.19 2.72 -12.94
N ILE A 411 -21.04 3.97 -13.38
CA ILE A 411 -19.73 4.65 -13.44
C ILE A 411 -19.13 4.81 -12.04
N MET A 412 -19.94 5.12 -11.03
CA MET A 412 -19.48 5.25 -9.64
C MET A 412 -18.98 3.92 -9.08
N ALA A 413 -19.75 2.83 -9.23
CA ALA A 413 -19.30 1.49 -8.85
C ALA A 413 -18.01 1.10 -9.59
N GLY A 414 -17.96 1.35 -10.90
CA GLY A 414 -16.75 1.18 -11.69
C GLY A 414 -15.58 2.00 -11.15
N THR A 415 -15.80 3.25 -10.76
CA THR A 415 -14.76 4.14 -10.23
C THR A 415 -14.19 3.59 -8.92
N ILE A 416 -15.04 3.18 -7.96
CA ILE A 416 -14.58 2.58 -6.69
C ILE A 416 -13.84 1.27 -6.95
N MET A 417 -14.35 0.43 -7.85
CA MET A 417 -13.70 -0.81 -8.30
C MET A 417 -12.30 -0.53 -8.88
N GLN A 418 -12.17 0.47 -9.75
CA GLN A 418 -10.91 0.86 -10.37
C GLN A 418 -9.90 1.38 -9.34
N LEU A 419 -10.37 2.10 -8.31
CA LEU A 419 -9.55 2.55 -7.18
C LEU A 419 -9.01 1.40 -6.33
N MET A 420 -9.45 0.15 -6.54
CA MET A 420 -8.90 -1.06 -5.90
C MET A 420 -7.83 -1.77 -6.75
N LEU A 421 -7.65 -1.39 -8.01
CA LEU A 421 -6.68 -2.01 -8.91
C LEU A 421 -5.23 -1.60 -8.60
N PRO A 422 -4.24 -2.48 -8.83
CA PRO A 422 -2.83 -2.11 -8.73
C PRO A 422 -2.45 -1.14 -9.85
N GLY A 423 -1.78 -0.03 -9.55
CA GLY A 423 -1.45 0.98 -10.56
C GLY A 423 -1.77 2.40 -10.13
N THR A 424 -2.09 3.26 -11.10
CA THR A 424 -2.47 4.66 -10.93
C THR A 424 -3.82 4.85 -11.62
N PRO A 425 -4.94 4.94 -10.88
CA PRO A 425 -6.25 5.14 -11.48
C PRO A 425 -6.45 6.59 -11.89
N ASN A 426 -7.08 6.79 -13.04
CA ASN A 426 -7.62 8.05 -13.53
C ASN A 426 -9.14 8.01 -13.43
N ILE A 427 -9.69 8.96 -12.67
CA ILE A 427 -11.12 9.10 -12.46
C ILE A 427 -11.63 10.28 -13.30
N LYS A 428 -12.73 10.05 -14.01
CA LYS A 428 -13.50 11.10 -14.69
C LYS A 428 -14.83 11.22 -13.94
N TYR A 429 -14.74 11.64 -12.69
CA TYR A 429 -15.90 11.80 -11.83
C TYR A 429 -16.38 13.23 -11.94
N GLU A 430 -17.30 13.52 -12.85
CA GLU A 430 -18.04 14.76 -12.79
C GLU A 430 -19.12 14.58 -11.72
N ASP A 431 -18.90 15.16 -10.54
CA ASP A 431 -20.01 15.36 -9.62
C ASP A 431 -21.02 16.19 -10.40
N ASP A 432 -22.23 15.67 -10.61
CA ASP A 432 -23.34 16.33 -11.29
C ASP A 432 -23.78 17.54 -10.44
N MET A 433 -22.91 18.54 -10.32
CA MET A 433 -23.25 19.92 -9.95
C MET A 433 -24.02 20.61 -11.09
N ASN A 434 -24.40 19.85 -12.12
CA ASN A 434 -25.27 20.23 -13.21
C ASN A 434 -26.70 20.41 -12.71
N GLY A 435 -27.00 21.48 -11.97
CA GLY A 435 -28.27 22.23 -11.87
C GLY A 435 -29.63 21.50 -11.73
N LYS A 436 -29.69 20.16 -11.76
CA LYS A 436 -30.86 19.36 -11.50
C LYS A 436 -30.93 19.18 -9.99
N GLN A 437 -32.13 19.28 -9.44
CA GLN A 437 -32.47 19.02 -8.03
C GLN A 437 -32.14 17.57 -7.62
N TYR A 438 -30.88 17.16 -7.69
CA TYR A 438 -30.38 16.09 -6.85
C TYR A 438 -30.24 16.68 -5.46
N SER A 439 -30.83 16.00 -4.47
CA SER A 439 -30.69 16.35 -3.06
C SER A 439 -29.21 16.58 -2.76
N VAL A 440 -28.87 17.79 -2.32
CA VAL A 440 -27.51 18.22 -1.95
C VAL A 440 -26.84 17.20 -1.00
N HIS A 441 -27.63 16.50 -0.18
CA HIS A 441 -27.16 15.44 0.69
C HIS A 441 -26.62 14.22 -0.06
N LYS A 442 -27.29 13.73 -1.12
CA LYS A 442 -26.86 12.54 -1.88
C LYS A 442 -25.56 12.79 -2.65
N LEU A 443 -25.34 14.01 -3.13
CA LEU A 443 -24.09 14.42 -3.81
C LEU A 443 -22.91 14.50 -2.81
N SER A 444 -23.16 15.06 -1.62
CA SER A 444 -22.18 15.13 -0.53
C SER A 444 -21.70 13.75 -0.09
N ASP A 445 -22.56 12.72 -0.15
CA ASP A 445 -22.20 11.36 0.27
C ASP A 445 -21.30 10.65 -0.75
N ARG A 446 -21.54 10.83 -2.05
CA ARG A 446 -20.73 10.20 -3.12
C ARG A 446 -19.31 10.75 -3.15
N SER A 447 -19.15 12.07 -3.15
CA SER A 447 -17.83 12.71 -3.13
C SER A 447 -17.02 12.30 -1.88
N LYS A 448 -17.70 12.14 -0.75
CA LYS A 448 -17.10 11.63 0.49
C LYS A 448 -16.65 10.17 0.38
N ILE A 449 -17.44 9.29 -0.25
CA ILE A 449 -17.03 7.89 -0.51
C ILE A 449 -15.76 7.85 -1.37
N VAL A 450 -15.70 8.66 -2.44
CA VAL A 450 -14.51 8.74 -3.29
C VAL A 450 -13.31 9.29 -2.53
N SER A 451 -13.47 10.39 -1.77
CA SER A 451 -12.40 10.95 -0.93
C SER A 451 -11.88 9.96 0.10
N ASN A 452 -12.78 9.23 0.78
CA ASN A 452 -12.43 8.16 1.72
C ASN A 452 -11.66 7.03 1.02
N MET A 453 -12.01 6.68 -0.21
CA MET A 453 -11.33 5.64 -0.97
C MET A 453 -9.93 6.08 -1.42
N ILE A 454 -9.78 7.34 -1.85
CA ILE A 454 -8.48 7.92 -2.19
C ILE A 454 -7.58 7.99 -0.96
N SER A 455 -8.12 8.42 0.18
CA SER A 455 -7.43 8.45 1.47
C SER A 455 -6.98 7.05 1.92
N LEU A 456 -7.89 6.06 1.83
CA LEU A 456 -7.58 4.65 2.10
C LEU A 456 -6.45 4.14 1.20
N ARG A 457 -6.54 4.39 -0.10
CA ARG A 457 -5.50 4.01 -1.07
C ARG A 457 -4.15 4.64 -0.73
N LYS A 458 -4.13 5.93 -0.37
CA LYS A 458 -2.89 6.66 -0.03
C LYS A 458 -2.17 6.05 1.17
N ARG A 459 -2.89 5.61 2.21
CA ARG A 459 -2.30 5.00 3.42
C ARG A 459 -1.99 3.51 3.28
N SER A 460 -2.64 2.80 2.34
CA SER A 460 -2.55 1.34 2.22
C SER A 460 -1.83 0.89 0.93
N PRO A 461 -0.49 0.71 0.96
CA PRO A 461 0.28 0.16 -0.18
C PRO A 461 -0.19 -1.19 -0.70
N SER A 462 -0.90 -1.98 0.13
CA SER A 462 -1.51 -3.24 -0.29
C SER A 462 -2.50 -3.07 -1.43
N ILE A 463 -3.15 -1.90 -1.54
CA ILE A 463 -4.12 -1.62 -2.58
C ILE A 463 -3.43 -1.33 -3.91
N TYR A 464 -2.42 -0.46 -3.97
CA TYR A 464 -1.90 0.04 -5.26
C TYR A 464 -0.63 -0.63 -5.80
N LYS A 465 0.18 -1.32 -4.98
CA LYS A 465 1.35 -2.06 -5.48
C LYS A 465 0.90 -3.25 -6.32
N SER A 466 1.59 -3.62 -7.40
CA SER A 466 1.20 -4.77 -8.25
C SER A 466 1.80 -6.11 -7.80
N VAL A 467 2.89 -6.06 -7.05
CA VAL A 467 3.73 -7.22 -6.75
C VAL A 467 4.22 -7.17 -5.31
N ILE A 468 4.28 -8.34 -4.68
CA ILE A 468 5.02 -8.59 -3.45
C ILE A 468 6.45 -8.96 -3.86
N CYS A 469 7.38 -8.03 -3.65
CA CYS A 469 8.79 -8.27 -3.91
C CYS A 469 9.36 -9.21 -2.83
N LYS A 470 9.77 -10.41 -3.22
CA LYS A 470 10.62 -11.29 -2.41
C LYS A 470 12.00 -11.39 -3.07
N PRO A 471 13.09 -11.69 -2.32
CA PRO A 471 14.44 -11.72 -2.86
C PRO A 471 14.63 -12.61 -4.10
N ASN A 472 13.84 -13.69 -4.20
CA ASN A 472 13.99 -14.71 -5.25
C ASN A 472 12.72 -14.88 -6.12
N SER A 473 11.63 -14.16 -5.83
CA SER A 473 10.40 -14.29 -6.61
C SER A 473 9.46 -13.08 -6.45
N ASN A 474 8.76 -12.77 -7.53
CA ASN A 474 7.71 -11.76 -7.56
C ASN A 474 6.36 -12.46 -7.52
N ILE A 475 5.55 -12.17 -6.50
CA ILE A 475 4.22 -12.77 -6.34
C ILE A 475 3.18 -11.69 -6.62
N GLN A 476 2.20 -11.98 -7.49
CA GLN A 476 1.08 -11.08 -7.71
C GLN A 476 0.29 -10.89 -6.42
N ASN A 477 -0.07 -9.64 -6.13
CA ASN A 477 -0.78 -9.28 -4.91
C ASN A 477 -2.29 -9.08 -5.13
N THR A 478 -2.75 -9.47 -6.32
CA THR A 478 -4.13 -9.35 -6.82
C THR A 478 -4.71 -10.73 -7.00
N LEU A 479 -5.94 -10.94 -6.53
CA LEU A 479 -6.80 -12.03 -6.97
C LEU A 479 -8.11 -11.42 -7.45
N ILE A 480 -8.54 -11.81 -8.65
CA ILE A 480 -9.79 -11.33 -9.25
C ILE A 480 -10.68 -12.53 -9.50
N ARG A 481 -11.97 -12.39 -9.18
CA ARG A 481 -13.01 -13.39 -9.47
C ARG A 481 -14.22 -12.67 -10.02
N TYR A 482 -14.99 -13.35 -10.84
CA TYR A 482 -16.30 -12.86 -11.26
C TYR A 482 -17.37 -13.93 -11.02
N THR A 483 -18.63 -13.52 -10.94
CA THR A 483 -19.77 -14.42 -10.75
C THR A 483 -20.96 -13.91 -11.53
N ASN A 484 -21.64 -14.81 -12.24
CA ASN A 484 -22.86 -14.54 -13.04
C ASN A 484 -22.71 -13.39 -14.05
N ASP A 485 -21.49 -13.06 -14.47
CA ASP A 485 -21.13 -11.94 -15.36
C ASP A 485 -21.53 -10.53 -14.88
N ASP A 486 -22.20 -10.40 -13.73
CA ASP A 486 -22.60 -9.11 -13.14
C ASP A 486 -21.75 -8.70 -11.93
N THR A 487 -21.15 -9.65 -11.22
CA THR A 487 -20.36 -9.39 -10.00
C THR A 487 -18.87 -9.56 -10.24
N LEU A 488 -18.07 -8.60 -9.77
CA LEU A 488 -16.61 -8.65 -9.74
C LEU A 488 -16.11 -8.59 -8.28
N ILE A 489 -15.17 -9.46 -7.94
CA ILE A 489 -14.52 -9.49 -6.63
C ILE A 489 -13.02 -9.28 -6.85
N ILE A 490 -12.46 -8.24 -6.24
CA ILE A 490 -11.02 -7.95 -6.27
C ILE A 490 -10.48 -8.07 -4.86
N VAL A 491 -9.42 -8.86 -4.69
CA VAL A 491 -8.78 -9.12 -3.41
C VAL A 491 -7.34 -8.66 -3.49
N ARG A 492 -6.93 -7.89 -2.49
CA ARG A 492 -5.64 -7.22 -2.39
C ARG A 492 -4.98 -7.68 -1.10
N ASN A 493 -3.88 -8.41 -1.22
CA ASN A 493 -3.14 -8.92 -0.07
C ASN A 493 -1.68 -8.47 -0.14
N TYR A 494 -1.15 -7.99 0.97
CA TYR A 494 0.27 -7.69 1.08
C TYR A 494 0.81 -8.19 2.43
N PRO A 495 1.94 -8.92 2.48
CA PRO A 495 2.45 -9.48 3.71
C PRO A 495 2.61 -8.44 4.81
N ARG A 496 2.19 -8.80 6.02
CA ARG A 496 2.25 -7.94 7.22
C ARG A 496 1.47 -6.62 7.13
N ARG A 497 0.54 -6.51 6.17
CA ARG A 497 -0.41 -5.39 6.05
C ARG A 497 -1.84 -5.89 6.08
N ASN A 498 -2.79 -4.98 6.13
CA ASN A 498 -4.20 -5.31 6.00
C ASN A 498 -4.50 -5.82 4.59
N SER A 499 -5.34 -6.85 4.54
CA SER A 499 -5.91 -7.36 3.29
C SER A 499 -7.23 -6.66 3.04
N PHE A 500 -7.51 -6.37 1.77
CA PHE A 500 -8.74 -5.70 1.37
C PHE A 500 -9.44 -6.51 0.28
N ALA A 501 -10.76 -6.50 0.30
CA ALA A 501 -11.59 -7.01 -0.77
C ALA A 501 -12.53 -5.91 -1.24
N SER A 502 -12.84 -5.86 -2.53
CA SER A 502 -13.98 -5.14 -3.05
C SER A 502 -14.91 -6.10 -3.77
N VAL A 503 -16.19 -6.02 -3.44
CA VAL A 503 -17.26 -6.70 -4.15
C VAL A 503 -18.04 -5.64 -4.92
N THR A 504 -18.10 -5.78 -6.23
CA THR A 504 -18.73 -4.83 -7.14
C THR A 504 -19.84 -5.53 -7.90
N ASN A 505 -21.05 -4.97 -7.85
CA ASN A 505 -22.18 -5.41 -8.66
C ASN A 505 -22.39 -4.41 -9.80
N LEU A 506 -22.07 -4.81 -11.03
CA LEU A 506 -22.34 -4.01 -12.24
C LEU A 506 -23.67 -4.39 -12.91
N GLY A 507 -24.43 -5.32 -12.33
CA GLY A 507 -25.75 -5.74 -12.80
C GLY A 507 -26.86 -4.82 -12.29
N SER A 508 -28.02 -4.91 -12.94
CA SER A 508 -29.21 -4.11 -12.64
C SER A 508 -30.05 -4.62 -11.48
N TYR A 509 -29.69 -5.77 -10.90
CA TYR A 509 -30.43 -6.42 -9.82
C TYR A 509 -29.59 -6.55 -8.57
N LYS A 510 -30.25 -6.53 -7.40
CA LYS A 510 -29.64 -6.84 -6.12
C LYS A 510 -29.22 -8.32 -6.10
N ILE A 511 -28.02 -8.60 -5.60
CA ILE A 511 -27.46 -9.95 -5.55
C ILE A 511 -27.18 -10.34 -4.10
N THR A 512 -27.51 -11.58 -3.75
CA THR A 512 -27.11 -12.22 -2.50
C THR A 512 -26.15 -13.36 -2.83
N MET A 513 -24.99 -13.37 -2.17
CA MET A 513 -23.93 -14.35 -2.40
C MET A 513 -23.37 -14.89 -1.09
N ASP A 514 -22.92 -16.14 -1.10
CA ASP A 514 -22.19 -16.72 0.03
C ASP A 514 -20.70 -16.80 -0.32
N LEU A 515 -19.90 -15.96 0.33
CA LEU A 515 -18.45 -15.89 0.15
C LEU A 515 -17.70 -16.53 1.33
N THR A 516 -18.38 -17.25 2.23
CA THR A 516 -17.76 -17.91 3.39
C THR A 516 -16.68 -18.94 3.05
N SER A 517 -16.75 -19.51 1.85
CA SER A 517 -15.69 -20.39 1.32
C SER A 517 -14.34 -19.68 1.15
N THR A 518 -14.35 -18.35 1.02
CA THR A 518 -13.15 -17.54 0.76
C THR A 518 -12.85 -16.58 1.91
N PHE A 519 -13.87 -15.97 2.52
CA PHE A 519 -13.73 -14.98 3.58
C PHE A 519 -14.74 -15.22 4.69
N TYR A 520 -14.33 -15.16 5.95
CA TYR A 520 -15.27 -15.30 7.08
C TYR A 520 -15.97 -13.99 7.41
N SER A 521 -15.19 -12.94 7.74
CA SER A 521 -15.68 -11.61 8.10
C SER A 521 -14.70 -10.51 7.71
N GLY A 522 -15.16 -9.26 7.81
CA GLY A 522 -14.33 -8.08 7.71
C GLY A 522 -15.07 -6.83 8.17
N THR A 523 -14.43 -5.68 8.02
CA THR A 523 -14.99 -4.37 8.39
C THR A 523 -15.30 -3.57 7.12
N ARG A 524 -16.52 -3.04 7.01
CA ARG A 524 -16.90 -2.14 5.92
C ARG A 524 -16.04 -0.89 5.94
N MET A 525 -15.59 -0.46 4.78
CA MET A 525 -14.81 0.75 4.59
C MET A 525 -15.67 1.80 3.87
N LEU A 526 -15.16 3.04 3.83
CA LEU A 526 -15.69 4.19 3.07
C LEU A 526 -16.93 4.87 3.66
N THR A 527 -17.65 4.20 4.56
CA THR A 527 -18.74 4.78 5.37
C THR A 527 -18.19 5.36 6.69
N ASN A 528 -18.94 6.27 7.31
CA ASN A 528 -18.61 6.77 8.66
C ASN A 528 -18.73 5.67 9.72
N GLU A 529 -19.64 4.73 9.50
CA GLU A 529 -19.90 3.60 10.40
C GLU A 529 -18.96 2.46 10.04
N THR A 530 -18.19 2.00 11.04
CA THR A 530 -17.32 0.82 10.92
C THR A 530 -18.13 -0.42 11.25
N ASP A 531 -18.90 -0.87 10.27
CA ASP A 531 -19.74 -2.05 10.44
C ASP A 531 -18.97 -3.33 10.18
N LYS A 532 -19.10 -4.29 11.09
CA LYS A 532 -18.58 -5.64 10.86
C LYS A 532 -19.53 -6.38 9.90
N ILE A 533 -18.97 -6.88 8.81
CA ILE A 533 -19.71 -7.65 7.81
C ILE A 533 -19.29 -9.11 7.88
N PHE A 534 -20.29 -9.99 7.79
CA PHE A 534 -20.09 -11.42 7.57
C PHE A 534 -20.40 -11.75 6.12
N PHE A 535 -19.60 -12.64 5.52
CA PHE A 535 -19.72 -13.00 4.11
C PHE A 535 -20.76 -14.09 3.83
N LYS A 536 -21.48 -14.53 4.87
CA LYS A 536 -22.62 -15.43 4.76
C LYS A 536 -23.85 -14.60 4.37
N ASN A 537 -24.51 -14.97 3.26
CA ASN A 537 -25.64 -14.21 2.70
C ASN A 537 -25.30 -12.73 2.48
N PHE A 538 -24.12 -12.46 1.93
CA PHE A 538 -23.66 -11.11 1.62
C PHE A 538 -24.55 -10.50 0.53
N GLU A 539 -25.17 -9.36 0.84
CA GLU A 539 -26.04 -8.64 -0.09
C GLU A 539 -25.36 -7.41 -0.67
N ILE A 540 -25.55 -7.18 -1.96
CA ILE A 540 -25.04 -5.98 -2.64
C ILE A 540 -26.10 -5.44 -3.60
N ASP A 541 -26.34 -4.14 -3.50
CA ASP A 541 -27.28 -3.42 -4.34
C ASP A 541 -26.77 -3.30 -5.79
N PRO A 542 -27.66 -3.09 -6.76
CA PRO A 542 -27.26 -2.90 -8.16
C PRO A 542 -26.40 -1.66 -8.31
N PHE A 543 -25.36 -1.75 -9.17
CA PHE A 543 -24.41 -0.66 -9.41
C PHE A 543 -23.75 -0.11 -8.15
N ASP A 544 -23.43 -0.99 -7.19
CA ASP A 544 -22.73 -0.64 -5.95
C ASP A 544 -21.36 -1.35 -5.86
N THR A 545 -20.47 -0.80 -5.04
CA THR A 545 -19.20 -1.41 -4.68
C THR A 545 -18.94 -1.28 -3.20
N ILE A 546 -18.83 -2.41 -2.52
CA ILE A 546 -18.51 -2.50 -1.10
C ILE A 546 -17.03 -2.85 -0.95
N VAL A 547 -16.29 -1.99 -0.26
CA VAL A 547 -14.88 -2.23 0.10
C VAL A 547 -14.82 -2.69 1.55
N VAL A 548 -14.09 -3.78 1.80
CA VAL A 548 -14.00 -4.45 3.10
C VAL A 548 -12.52 -4.64 3.46
N LYS A 549 -12.15 -4.24 4.68
CA LYS A 549 -10.90 -4.68 5.32
C LYS A 549 -11.13 -6.08 5.87
N LEU A 550 -10.43 -7.07 5.34
CA LEU A 550 -10.60 -8.47 5.75
C LEU A 550 -9.97 -8.72 7.12
N ASP A 551 -10.67 -9.51 7.94
CA ASP A 551 -10.10 -10.04 9.17
C ASP A 551 -9.04 -11.11 8.82
N LYS A 552 -7.96 -11.19 9.60
CA LYS A 552 -6.85 -12.12 9.37
C LYS A 552 -7.01 -13.44 10.09
#